data_AF-A0A3D3B074-F1
#
_entry.id   AF-A0A3D3B074-F1
#
_cell.length_a   1.000
_cell.length_b   1.000
_cell.length_c   1.000
_cell.angle_alpha   90.00
_cell.angle_beta   90.00
_cell.angle_gamma   90.00
#
_symmetry.space_group_name_H-M   'P 1'
#
loop_
_entity.id
_entity.type
_entity.pdbx_description
1 polymer ?
#
loop_
_entity_poly.entity_id
_entity_poly.type
_entity_poly.pdbx_seq_one_letter_code
_entity_poly.pdbx_strand_id
1 'polypeptide(L)'
;MGAAISTAPVYGASPANRRATQAEMEERAEFLIAYAEQYGPVTSRQLYYQSVVHGLPGIEKDDRGYDKIQRQVLNLRREGRLDYDWIADATRWMRKPTSFDGPEQALDHWLRFYRKDLWADAPDYVEVWCE
;
A
#
# COMPACT_ATOMS: atom_id res chain seq x y z
N MET A 1 27.95 42.12 44.05
CA MET A 1 27.09 42.50 42.91
C MET A 1 27.87 42.21 41.64
N GLY A 2 27.79 40.97 41.13
CA GLY A 2 28.53 40.53 39.95
C GLY A 2 27.55 39.87 38.99
N ALA A 3 27.32 40.49 37.83
CA ALA A 3 26.38 40.02 36.83
C ALA A 3 26.94 38.80 36.09
N ALA A 4 26.23 37.68 36.15
CA ALA A 4 26.51 36.50 35.34
C ALA A 4 25.98 36.73 33.92
N ILE A 5 26.87 36.73 32.93
CA ILE A 5 26.50 36.74 31.52
C ILE A 5 26.11 35.30 31.14
N SER A 6 24.81 35.06 31.01
CA SER A 6 24.26 33.82 30.47
C SER A 6 24.48 33.79 28.96
N THR A 7 25.39 32.94 28.50
CA THR A 7 25.58 32.64 27.07
C THR A 7 24.43 31.75 26.60
N ALA A 8 23.55 32.33 25.77
CA ALA A 8 22.50 31.58 25.08
C ALA A 8 23.12 30.45 24.22
N PRO A 9 22.50 29.27 24.15
CA PRO A 9 22.99 28.20 23.30
C PRO A 9 22.91 28.62 21.83
N VAL A 10 24.04 28.49 21.13
CA VAL A 10 24.13 28.63 19.68
C VAL A 10 23.21 27.56 19.08
N TYR A 11 22.08 28.00 18.50
CA TYR A 11 21.23 27.13 17.70
C TYR A 11 22.07 26.59 16.54
N GLY A 12 22.48 25.32 16.65
CA GLY A 12 23.13 24.62 15.55
C GLY A 12 22.18 24.64 14.35
N ALA A 13 22.70 25.03 13.18
CA ALA A 13 21.96 24.97 11.94
C ALA A 13 21.36 23.57 11.78
N SER A 14 20.03 23.47 11.74
CA SER A 14 19.36 22.23 11.33
C SER A 14 19.98 21.80 10.00
N PRO A 15 20.29 20.51 9.79
CA PRO A 15 20.91 20.08 8.54
C PRO A 15 19.99 20.51 7.40
N ALA A 16 20.47 21.48 6.61
CA ALA A 16 19.76 22.02 5.48
C ALA A 16 19.33 20.86 4.58
N ASN A 17 18.08 20.88 4.10
CA ASN A 17 17.47 19.89 3.21
C ASN A 17 18.46 19.40 2.15
N ARG A 18 19.19 18.31 2.45
CA ARG A 18 20.17 17.72 1.55
C ARG A 18 19.39 16.92 0.52
N ARG A 19 19.62 17.24 -0.75
CA ARG A 19 19.10 16.43 -1.86
C ARG A 19 19.75 15.05 -1.79
N ALA A 20 18.93 14.00 -1.91
CA ALA A 20 19.43 12.64 -1.98
C ALA A 20 20.37 12.49 -3.19
N THR A 21 21.46 11.77 -2.98
CA THR A 21 22.40 11.38 -4.03
C THR A 21 21.78 10.33 -4.95
N GLN A 22 22.35 10.14 -6.13
CA GLN A 22 21.90 9.10 -7.04
C GLN A 22 22.02 7.70 -6.43
N ALA A 23 23.10 7.45 -5.67
CA ALA A 23 23.31 6.18 -4.98
C ALA A 23 22.23 5.92 -3.92
N GLU A 24 21.90 6.90 -3.08
CA GLU A 24 20.82 6.76 -2.07
C GLU A 24 19.45 6.56 -2.74
N MET A 25 19.21 7.17 -3.91
CA MET A 25 17.99 6.93 -4.68
C MET A 25 17.94 5.50 -5.23
N GLU A 26 19.05 5.00 -5.75
CA GLU A 26 19.13 3.64 -6.31
C GLU A 26 19.01 2.59 -5.20
N GLU A 27 19.66 2.77 -4.05
CA GLU A 27 19.52 1.89 -2.89
C GLU A 27 18.06 1.76 -2.44
N ARG A 28 17.33 2.88 -2.38
CA ARG A 28 15.88 2.83 -2.12
C ARG A 28 15.13 2.07 -3.22
N ALA A 29 15.50 2.27 -4.49
CA ALA A 29 14.83 1.60 -5.59
C ALA A 29 14.99 0.09 -5.52
N GLU A 30 16.22 -0.39 -5.31
CA GLU A 30 16.53 -1.81 -5.15
C GLU A 30 15.74 -2.42 -4.00
N PHE A 31 15.70 -1.77 -2.84
CA PHE A 31 14.91 -2.23 -1.70
C PHE A 31 13.41 -2.32 -2.04
N LEU A 32 12.84 -1.27 -2.64
CA LEU A 32 11.41 -1.22 -2.95
C LEU A 32 11.01 -2.30 -3.96
N ILE A 33 11.85 -2.54 -4.98
CA ILE A 33 11.63 -3.57 -5.99
C ILE A 33 11.71 -4.95 -5.35
N ALA A 34 12.79 -5.25 -4.63
CA ALA A 34 12.98 -6.56 -3.99
C ALA A 34 11.88 -6.87 -2.97
N TYR A 35 11.47 -5.87 -2.17
CA TYR A 35 10.39 -6.06 -1.21
C TYR A 35 9.04 -6.31 -1.90
N ALA A 36 8.72 -5.55 -2.94
CA ALA A 36 7.47 -5.71 -3.67
C ALA A 36 7.42 -7.03 -4.46
N GLU A 37 8.54 -7.48 -5.02
CA GLU A 37 8.66 -8.79 -5.67
C GLU A 37 8.42 -9.94 -4.70
N GLN A 38 9.05 -9.87 -3.51
CA GLN A 38 8.99 -10.95 -2.53
C GLN A 38 7.63 -11.05 -1.83
N TYR A 39 6.98 -9.92 -1.54
CA TYR A 39 5.77 -9.87 -0.69
C TYR A 39 4.51 -9.37 -1.42
N GLY A 40 4.60 -9.11 -2.73
CA GLY A 40 3.53 -8.55 -3.54
C GLY A 40 2.26 -9.43 -3.59
N PRO A 41 1.07 -8.82 -3.80
CA PRO A 41 0.83 -7.39 -3.94
C PRO A 41 0.83 -6.64 -2.59
N VAL A 42 1.64 -5.58 -2.47
CA VAL A 42 1.79 -4.75 -1.24
C VAL A 42 1.23 -3.35 -1.44
N THR A 43 0.83 -2.65 -0.38
CA THR A 43 0.39 -1.24 -0.53
C THR A 43 1.56 -0.25 -0.52
N SER A 44 1.38 0.94 -1.11
CA SER A 44 2.40 2.01 -1.01
C SER A 44 2.71 2.39 0.44
N ARG A 45 1.73 2.27 1.33
CA ARG A 45 1.87 2.54 2.77
C ARG A 45 2.71 1.46 3.45
N GLN A 46 2.53 0.20 3.08
CA GLN A 46 3.36 -0.89 3.56
C GLN A 46 4.83 -0.69 3.14
N LEU A 47 5.09 -0.37 1.87
CA LEU A 47 6.44 -0.06 1.40
C LEU A 47 7.08 1.09 2.19
N TYR A 48 6.32 2.13 2.50
CA TYR A 48 6.81 3.23 3.34
C TYR A 48 7.17 2.77 4.76
N TYR A 49 6.29 2.01 5.43
CA TYR A 49 6.59 1.50 6.76
C TYR A 49 7.82 0.60 6.77
N GLN A 50 7.97 -0.25 5.76
CA GLN A 50 9.15 -1.10 5.63
C GLN A 50 10.40 -0.28 5.37
N SER A 51 10.30 0.77 4.55
CA SER A 51 11.42 1.71 4.32
C SER A 51 11.87 2.41 5.60
N VAL A 52 10.93 2.81 6.48
CA VAL A 52 11.24 3.42 7.77
C VAL A 52 11.86 2.40 8.74
N VAL A 53 11.30 1.19 8.82
CA VAL A 53 11.82 0.12 9.69
C VAL A 53 13.23 -0.29 9.31
N HIS A 54 13.52 -0.39 8.01
CA HIS A 54 14.85 -0.71 7.49
C HIS A 54 15.80 0.48 7.42
N GLY A 55 15.35 1.68 7.82
CA GLY A 55 16.20 2.86 7.92
C GLY A 55 16.75 3.36 6.57
N LEU A 56 15.95 3.26 5.50
CA LEU A 56 16.39 3.70 4.17
C LEU A 56 16.84 5.17 4.19
N PRO A 57 17.93 5.50 3.48
CA PRO A 57 18.56 6.82 3.58
C PRO A 57 17.54 7.91 3.24
N GLY A 58 17.40 8.95 4.06
CA GLY A 58 16.52 10.09 3.80
C GLY A 58 15.01 9.81 3.78
N ILE A 59 14.58 8.65 4.29
CA ILE A 59 13.18 8.32 4.59
C ILE A 59 12.99 8.41 6.10
N GLU A 60 12.25 9.42 6.54
CA GLU A 60 11.92 9.62 7.95
C GLU A 60 10.46 9.21 8.22
N LYS A 61 10.12 9.02 9.50
CA LYS A 61 8.75 8.72 9.92
C LYS A 61 7.88 9.98 9.93
N ASP A 62 7.77 10.63 8.78
CA ASP A 62 7.00 11.86 8.56
C ASP A 62 6.27 11.83 7.19
N ASP A 63 5.43 12.83 6.95
CA ASP A 63 4.67 12.91 5.69
C ASP A 63 5.58 13.11 4.48
N ARG A 64 6.73 13.80 4.64
CA ARG A 64 7.70 14.00 3.55
C ARG A 64 8.38 12.70 3.15
N GLY A 65 8.68 11.83 4.11
CA GLY A 65 9.16 10.47 3.89
C GLY A 65 8.16 9.65 3.08
N TYR A 66 6.88 9.75 3.43
CA TYR A 66 5.81 9.09 2.68
C TYR A 66 5.70 9.61 1.24
N ASP A 67 5.73 10.93 1.03
CA ASP A 67 5.70 11.54 -0.31
C ASP A 67 6.88 11.09 -1.18
N LYS A 68 8.07 10.96 -0.59
CA LYS A 68 9.27 10.46 -1.30
C LYS A 68 9.05 9.03 -1.81
N ILE A 69 8.52 8.14 -0.96
CA ILE A 69 8.23 6.76 -1.35
C ILE A 69 7.15 6.70 -2.43
N GLN A 70 6.06 7.45 -2.29
CA GLN A 70 5.01 7.49 -3.31
C GLN A 70 5.55 7.93 -4.68
N ARG A 71 6.35 9.00 -4.69
CA ARG A 71 6.96 9.52 -5.93
C ARG A 71 7.94 8.54 -6.54
N GLN A 72 8.75 7.89 -5.72
CA GLN A 72 9.72 6.91 -6.19
C GLN A 72 9.05 5.66 -6.75
N VAL A 73 8.05 5.11 -6.05
CA VAL A 73 7.23 3.99 -6.54
C VAL A 73 6.58 4.33 -7.88
N LEU A 74 6.01 5.53 -8.02
CA LEU A 74 5.42 5.98 -9.29
C LEU A 74 6.45 6.02 -10.44
N ASN A 75 7.63 6.57 -10.19
CA ASN A 75 8.69 6.66 -11.19
C ASN A 75 9.18 5.27 -11.61
N LEU A 76 9.43 4.37 -10.65
CA LEU A 76 9.88 3.00 -10.94
C LEU A 76 8.87 2.23 -11.79
N ARG A 77 7.56 2.41 -11.55
CA ARG A 77 6.54 1.79 -12.41
C ARG A 77 6.53 2.36 -13.82
N ARG A 78 6.67 3.69 -13.96
CA ARG A 78 6.74 4.35 -15.27
C ARG A 78 7.98 3.95 -16.06
N GLU A 79 9.07 3.66 -15.36
CA GLU A 79 10.32 3.14 -15.93
C GLU A 79 10.27 1.63 -16.20
N GLY A 80 9.21 0.93 -15.77
CA GLY A 80 9.06 -0.53 -15.93
C GLY A 80 9.94 -1.36 -14.98
N ARG A 81 10.56 -0.73 -13.97
CA ARG A 81 11.42 -1.39 -12.97
C ARG A 81 10.63 -2.04 -11.84
N LEU A 82 9.40 -1.58 -11.63
CA LEU A 82 8.48 -2.10 -10.61
C LEU A 82 7.18 -2.48 -11.30
N ASP A 83 6.76 -3.74 -11.18
CA ASP A 83 5.52 -4.22 -11.80
C ASP A 83 4.30 -3.51 -11.18
N TYR A 84 3.31 -3.19 -12.02
CA TYR A 84 2.03 -2.66 -11.56
C TYR A 84 1.27 -3.68 -10.71
N ASP A 85 1.41 -4.97 -11.00
CA ASP A 85 0.73 -6.06 -10.29
C ASP A 85 1.31 -6.30 -8.89
N TRP A 86 2.52 -5.82 -8.61
CA TRP A 86 3.15 -5.95 -7.28
C TRP A 86 2.63 -4.94 -6.26
N ILE A 87 1.85 -3.95 -6.69
CA ILE A 87 1.31 -2.93 -5.78
C ILE A 87 -0.22 -2.95 -5.75
N ALA A 88 -0.77 -3.23 -4.57
CA ALA A 88 -2.19 -3.17 -4.30
C ALA A 88 -2.70 -1.72 -4.24
N ASP A 89 -3.65 -1.38 -5.11
CA ASP A 89 -4.47 -0.16 -5.01
C ASP A 89 -5.85 -0.50 -4.41
N ALA A 90 -5.90 -0.61 -3.08
CA ALA A 90 -7.14 -0.89 -2.36
C ALA A 90 -8.11 0.30 -2.32
N THR A 91 -7.70 1.49 -2.81
CA THR A 91 -8.54 2.70 -2.77
C THR A 91 -9.50 2.79 -3.96
N ARG A 92 -9.25 2.03 -5.02
CA ARG A 92 -10.15 1.92 -6.17
C ARG A 92 -11.21 0.85 -5.94
N TRP A 93 -12.05 1.06 -4.93
CA TRP A 93 -13.31 0.32 -4.83
C TRP A 93 -14.25 0.82 -5.92
N MET A 94 -14.33 0.10 -7.04
CA MET A 94 -15.28 0.37 -8.10
C MET A 94 -16.51 -0.51 -7.94
N ARG A 95 -17.65 0.10 -7.59
CA ARG A 95 -18.96 -0.57 -7.74
C ARG A 95 -19.30 -0.61 -9.23
N LYS A 96 -18.80 -1.61 -9.94
CA LYS A 96 -19.28 -1.92 -11.28
C LYS A 96 -20.43 -2.92 -11.13
N PRO A 97 -21.62 -2.68 -11.71
CA PRO A 97 -22.60 -3.73 -11.88
C PRO A 97 -21.94 -4.91 -12.60
N THR A 98 -22.11 -6.12 -12.07
CA THR A 98 -21.74 -7.32 -12.82
C THR A 98 -22.51 -7.29 -14.13
N SER A 99 -21.78 -7.21 -15.22
CA SER A 99 -22.30 -7.14 -16.59
C SER A 99 -21.82 -8.38 -17.32
N PHE A 100 -22.67 -8.89 -18.20
CA PHE A 100 -22.39 -10.08 -18.98
C PHE A 100 -22.58 -9.76 -20.45
N ASP A 101 -21.77 -10.37 -21.30
CA ASP A 101 -21.80 -10.18 -22.76
C ASP A 101 -23.10 -10.75 -23.39
N GLY A 102 -23.79 -11.62 -22.66
CA GLY A 102 -25.05 -12.24 -23.07
C GLY A 102 -25.71 -13.05 -21.94
N PRO A 103 -26.95 -13.50 -22.15
CA PRO A 103 -27.71 -14.25 -21.15
C PRO A 103 -27.08 -15.60 -20.79
N GLU A 104 -26.36 -16.24 -21.70
CA GLU A 104 -25.67 -17.52 -21.46
C GLU A 104 -24.54 -17.37 -20.44
N GLN A 105 -23.71 -16.34 -20.59
CA GLN A 105 -22.61 -16.04 -19.65
C GLN A 105 -23.16 -15.64 -18.27
N ALA A 106 -24.30 -14.93 -18.25
CA ALA A 106 -24.99 -14.61 -17.01
C ALA A 106 -25.48 -15.88 -16.29
N LEU A 107 -26.05 -16.83 -17.03
CA LEU A 107 -26.53 -18.11 -16.48
C LEU A 107 -25.36 -18.96 -15.94
N ASP A 108 -24.27 -19.09 -16.69
CA ASP A 108 -23.06 -19.83 -16.27
C ASP A 108 -22.46 -19.26 -14.98
N HIS A 109 -22.47 -17.93 -14.85
CA HIS A 109 -22.04 -17.27 -13.62
C HIS A 109 -23.02 -17.58 -12.48
N TRP A 110 -24.32 -17.50 -12.72
CA TRP A 110 -25.36 -17.74 -11.71
C TRP A 110 -25.34 -19.18 -11.17
N LEU A 111 -25.10 -20.16 -12.04
CA LEU A 111 -25.01 -21.58 -11.68
C LEU A 111 -23.93 -21.88 -10.63
N ARG A 112 -22.85 -21.08 -10.56
CA ARG A 112 -21.78 -21.25 -9.56
C ARG A 112 -22.24 -20.94 -8.15
N PHE A 113 -23.20 -20.04 -8.02
CA PHE A 113 -23.69 -19.53 -6.72
C PHE A 113 -25.10 -20.02 -6.40
N TYR A 114 -25.82 -20.57 -7.37
CA TYR A 114 -27.14 -21.09 -7.16
C TYR A 114 -27.11 -22.21 -6.11
N ARG A 115 -27.95 -22.04 -5.09
CA ARG A 115 -28.24 -23.04 -4.07
C ARG A 115 -29.74 -23.28 -4.11
N LYS A 116 -30.12 -24.51 -4.46
CA LYS A 116 -31.51 -24.92 -4.42
C LYS A 116 -31.97 -24.92 -2.96
N ASP A 117 -33.10 -24.29 -2.69
CA ASP A 117 -33.77 -24.45 -1.41
C ASP A 117 -34.32 -25.88 -1.32
N LEU A 118 -33.73 -26.67 -0.44
CA LEU A 118 -34.11 -28.07 -0.23
C LEU A 118 -35.35 -28.21 0.65
N TRP A 119 -35.75 -27.15 1.34
CA TRP A 119 -36.88 -27.13 2.28
C TRP A 119 -38.02 -26.25 1.77
N ALA A 120 -38.04 -25.91 0.48
CA ALA A 120 -39.04 -25.03 -0.12
C ALA A 120 -40.49 -25.49 0.11
N ASP A 121 -40.70 -26.81 0.20
CA ASP A 121 -42.02 -27.42 0.45
C ASP A 121 -42.25 -27.78 1.93
N ALA A 122 -41.32 -27.42 2.82
CA ALA A 122 -41.47 -27.70 4.25
C ALA A 122 -42.55 -26.78 4.85
N PRO A 123 -43.41 -27.31 5.74
CA PRO A 123 -44.41 -26.49 6.42
C PRO A 123 -43.80 -25.47 7.40
N ASP A 124 -42.53 -25.68 7.78
CA ASP A 124 -41.81 -24.91 8.80
C ASP A 124 -40.45 -24.44 8.30
N TYR A 125 -39.94 -23.33 8.86
CA TYR A 125 -38.62 -22.79 8.56
C TYR A 125 -37.54 -23.54 9.35
N VAL A 126 -36.62 -24.20 8.63
CA VAL A 126 -35.60 -25.09 9.22
C VAL A 126 -34.25 -24.40 9.29
N GLU A 127 -33.69 -24.29 10.50
CA GLU A 127 -32.31 -23.85 10.74
C GLU A 127 -31.49 -25.00 11.36
N VAL A 128 -30.25 -25.18 10.91
CA VAL A 128 -29.31 -26.16 11.47
C VAL A 128 -28.09 -25.43 12.01
N TRP A 129 -27.79 -25.65 13.29
CA TRP A 129 -26.65 -25.09 13.98
C TRP A 129 -25.66 -26.21 14.32
N CYS A 130 -24.36 -25.97 14.09
CA CYS A 130 -23.29 -26.87 14.48
C CYS A 130 -22.45 -26.22 15.59
N GLU A 131 -22.22 -26.95 16.68
CA GLU A 131 -21.36 -26.57 17.79
C GLU A 131 -20.01 -27.31 17.73
#